data_AF-A0A0M0JUS1-F1
#
_entry.id   AF-A0A0M0JUS1-F1
#
_cell.length_a   1.000
_cell.length_b   1.000
_cell.length_c   1.000
_cell.angle_alpha   90.00
_cell.angle_beta   90.00
_cell.angle_gamma   90.00
#
_symmetry.space_group_name_H-M   'P 1'
#
loop_
_entity.id
_entity.type
_entity.pdbx_description
1 polymer ?
#
loop_
_entity_poly.entity_id
_entity_poly.type
_entity_poly.pdbx_seq_one_letter_code
_entity_poly.pdbx_strand_id
1 'polypeptide(L)'
;MGRTARTKVHRVNETGDKPEGGKDDAKEPRRQRFYAKIALKGLQMRRHEALVFLRVLLALPGPVFLAFSIQQYFDGIGWRVFVNAIFCACVMLYALSAMSRIPIDALSIVAFSELSFSGIACSDESAFLNAFGASGANASCPAKPHCGYRTYEDLCQAVQYSTMARGLSIDLELIHFFVAISWVVVSLFLLGTGRLRADNGYSHLFSRHMIVGMLLCLVQLMNMIFSCMRLLLIVPRLQSPRQADYFEREDSMEEELPLFCYSSDCIFYHLWGTVCLHALIAIVFNFDFLAKYASQLGQLLADRNPKPNTDEAQQKELLDQAIKKLRSQGWDDDAPSFYFIPAEWVRACGTKSLPRMQTLHKDGHLTKMKIPLASAFREPAFCGGGIMANILFVSHRWEVPAQPDVDGEQLKAIKAYLEAHPEDIKWVWFDYSSMPQGDDRTVMEKAEFQLMLAAIADLYLTANVLILLDGSSASRFWPLMEAWCSMQTVTTDGLRPAKEDERRYTIKCIHTATDKHDGAGLVDKVSTKTSHEMFDHLKKPDVNVTNAKDKEAMLPVIQKTNEHVIEMFRKQREPRPASVQTLAEKIDSWTWVPYGMRE
;
A
#
# COMPACT_ATOMS: atom_id res chain seq x y z
N MET A 1 -53.16 2.15 -34.19
CA MET A 1 -54.14 2.84 -35.07
C MET A 1 -55.53 2.54 -34.52
N GLY A 2 -56.35 3.44 -33.99
CA GLY A 2 -56.36 4.90 -33.93
C GLY A 2 -57.82 5.33 -33.87
N ARG A 3 -58.32 5.74 -32.70
CA ARG A 3 -59.57 6.48 -32.43
C ARG A 3 -59.36 7.13 -31.05
N THR A 4 -59.57 8.42 -30.78
CA THR A 4 -60.28 9.48 -31.49
C THR A 4 -59.83 10.80 -30.88
N ALA A 5 -59.79 11.86 -31.69
CA ALA A 5 -59.45 13.22 -31.28
C ALA A 5 -60.72 14.08 -31.06
N ARG A 6 -60.47 15.25 -30.42
CA ARG A 6 -61.32 16.45 -30.27
C ARG A 6 -62.36 16.36 -29.14
N THR A 7 -62.53 17.40 -28.32
CA THR A 7 -62.87 18.77 -28.75
C THR A 7 -62.50 19.83 -27.69
N LYS A 8 -61.88 20.93 -28.15
CA LYS A 8 -61.78 22.25 -27.48
C LYS A 8 -63.10 23.00 -27.68
N VAL A 9 -63.53 23.86 -26.75
CA VAL A 9 -64.11 25.20 -27.04
C VAL A 9 -64.40 26.00 -25.74
N HIS A 10 -63.95 27.28 -25.78
CA HIS A 10 -64.30 28.53 -25.05
C HIS A 10 -64.51 28.54 -23.52
N ARG A 11 -63.79 29.31 -22.67
CA ARG A 11 -63.38 30.76 -22.60
C ARG A 11 -64.53 31.72 -22.29
N VAL A 12 -64.59 32.22 -21.05
CA VAL A 12 -64.99 33.60 -20.67
C VAL A 12 -64.14 34.04 -19.47
N ASN A 13 -63.58 35.25 -19.56
CA ASN A 13 -62.85 36.02 -18.54
C ASN A 13 -63.84 36.89 -17.74
N GLU A 14 -63.51 37.25 -16.49
CA GLU A 14 -63.58 38.61 -15.90
C GLU A 14 -63.10 38.53 -14.43
N THR A 15 -61.92 39.10 -14.10
CA THR A 15 -61.72 40.33 -13.29
C THR A 15 -62.49 40.32 -11.96
N GLY A 16 -61.93 40.50 -10.77
CA GLY A 16 -60.61 40.84 -10.28
C GLY A 16 -60.80 41.22 -8.80
N ASP A 17 -59.91 40.81 -7.90
CA ASP A 17 -59.53 41.58 -6.71
C ASP A 17 -58.42 40.85 -5.95
N LYS A 18 -57.33 41.57 -5.69
CA LYS A 18 -56.35 41.26 -4.65
C LYS A 18 -56.77 42.03 -3.40
N PRO A 19 -56.46 41.50 -2.21
CA PRO A 19 -55.30 42.08 -1.54
C PRO A 19 -54.33 41.04 -0.98
N GLU A 20 -53.13 41.56 -0.75
CA GLU A 20 -51.92 40.93 -0.23
C GLU A 20 -52.03 40.50 1.24
N GLY A 21 -51.22 39.51 1.62
CA GLY A 21 -50.70 39.39 2.99
C GLY A 21 -50.63 37.96 3.54
N GLY A 22 -49.42 37.44 3.72
CA GLY A 22 -49.12 36.32 4.63
C GLY A 22 -48.53 35.07 3.99
N LYS A 23 -47.21 35.03 3.86
CA LYS A 23 -46.44 33.78 3.70
C LYS A 23 -46.42 33.07 5.05
N ASP A 24 -46.84 31.80 5.08
CA ASP A 24 -46.31 30.76 5.98
C ASP A 24 -46.64 29.39 5.37
N ASP A 25 -45.77 28.96 4.43
CA ASP A 25 -45.83 27.62 3.86
C ASP A 25 -45.24 26.62 4.87
N ALA A 26 -46.12 25.99 5.63
CA ALA A 26 -45.86 24.75 6.35
C ALA A 26 -45.44 23.65 5.34
N LYS A 27 -44.16 23.29 5.35
CA LYS A 27 -43.64 22.11 4.64
C LYS A 27 -42.77 21.26 5.55
N GLU A 28 -43.40 20.33 6.27
CA GLU A 28 -42.99 18.90 6.28
C GLU A 28 -44.09 18.03 6.91
N PRO A 29 -44.33 16.78 6.42
CA PRO A 29 -43.49 15.65 6.84
C PRO A 29 -43.45 14.49 5.81
N ARG A 30 -42.44 14.47 4.93
CA ARG A 30 -42.08 13.25 4.16
C ARG A 30 -40.76 12.63 4.63
N ARG A 31 -39.87 13.38 5.29
CA ARG A 31 -38.62 12.87 5.87
C ARG A 31 -38.85 11.90 7.04
N GLN A 32 -39.70 12.24 8.01
CA GLN A 32 -39.90 11.44 9.22
C GLN A 32 -40.36 9.98 8.96
N ARG A 33 -41.21 9.75 7.94
CA ARG A 33 -41.68 8.39 7.59
C ARG A 33 -40.59 7.49 6.98
N PHE A 34 -39.55 8.08 6.38
CA PHE A 34 -38.44 7.33 5.81
C PHE A 34 -37.47 6.85 6.90
N TYR A 35 -37.20 7.70 7.91
CA TYR A 35 -36.32 7.39 9.04
C TYR A 35 -36.87 6.29 9.95
N ALA A 36 -38.18 6.28 10.21
CA ALA A 36 -38.82 5.23 11.01
C ALA A 36 -38.68 3.83 10.36
N LYS A 37 -38.67 3.74 9.02
CA LYS A 37 -38.65 2.46 8.29
C LYS A 37 -37.28 1.79 8.26
N ILE A 38 -36.18 2.55 8.33
CA ILE A 38 -34.81 2.01 8.30
C ILE A 38 -34.40 1.53 9.70
N ALA A 39 -34.79 2.25 10.76
CA ALA A 39 -34.60 1.81 12.15
C ALA A 39 -35.42 0.55 12.49
N LEU A 40 -36.60 0.39 11.89
CA LEU A 40 -37.53 -0.72 12.16
C LEU A 40 -36.99 -2.12 11.79
N LYS A 41 -36.00 -2.21 10.89
CA LYS A 41 -35.45 -3.50 10.46
C LYS A 41 -34.31 -4.02 11.34
N GLY A 42 -33.77 -3.19 12.24
CA GLY A 42 -32.63 -3.56 13.10
C GLY A 42 -32.97 -3.98 14.53
N LEU A 43 -34.20 -3.75 15.00
CA LEU A 43 -34.51 -3.73 16.44
C LEU A 43 -35.73 -4.57 16.84
N GLN A 44 -35.84 -5.79 16.30
CA GLN A 44 -36.69 -6.83 16.88
C GLN A 44 -35.86 -8.06 17.20
N MET A 45 -35.21 -8.07 18.36
CA MET A 45 -34.80 -9.31 19.01
C MET A 45 -35.58 -9.46 20.31
N ARG A 46 -36.37 -10.54 20.41
CA ARG A 46 -37.04 -10.90 21.66
C ARG A 46 -35.99 -11.30 22.70
N ARG A 47 -36.32 -11.18 23.99
CA ARG A 47 -35.46 -11.51 25.14
C ARG A 47 -34.75 -12.87 25.02
N HIS A 48 -35.41 -13.86 24.43
CA HIS A 48 -34.82 -15.19 24.14
C HIS A 48 -33.82 -15.14 22.97
N GLU A 49 -34.08 -14.37 21.92
CA GLU A 49 -33.20 -14.20 20.77
C GLU A 49 -31.95 -13.40 21.15
N ALA A 50 -32.06 -12.37 21.98
CA ALA A 50 -30.90 -11.63 22.51
C ALA A 50 -30.02 -12.52 23.40
N LEU A 51 -30.62 -13.38 24.25
CA LEU A 51 -29.87 -14.34 25.08
C LEU A 51 -29.25 -15.48 24.25
N VAL A 52 -29.94 -15.94 23.20
CA VAL A 52 -29.39 -16.91 22.24
C VAL A 52 -28.30 -16.29 21.39
N PHE A 53 -28.43 -15.04 20.95
CA PHE A 53 -27.41 -14.32 20.19
C PHE A 53 -26.18 -14.03 21.05
N LEU A 54 -26.36 -13.66 22.32
CA LEU A 54 -25.28 -13.52 23.31
C LEU A 54 -24.61 -14.86 23.60
N ARG A 55 -25.37 -15.95 23.73
CA ARG A 55 -24.83 -17.31 23.88
C ARG A 55 -24.11 -17.78 22.61
N VAL A 56 -24.59 -17.45 21.42
CA VAL A 56 -23.93 -17.74 20.13
C VAL A 56 -22.66 -16.90 19.98
N LEU A 57 -22.66 -15.63 20.38
CA LEU A 57 -21.44 -14.81 20.45
C LEU A 57 -20.40 -15.36 21.44
N LEU A 58 -20.85 -15.92 22.57
CA LEU A 58 -20.00 -16.57 23.58
C LEU A 58 -19.62 -18.02 23.21
N ALA A 59 -20.38 -18.70 22.35
CA ALA A 59 -20.20 -20.10 21.96
C ALA A 59 -19.70 -20.31 20.53
N LEU A 60 -19.55 -19.24 19.73
CA LEU A 60 -18.85 -19.31 18.46
C LEU A 60 -17.42 -19.76 18.75
N PRO A 61 -16.86 -20.72 17.99
CA PRO A 61 -15.50 -21.20 18.24
C PRO A 61 -14.45 -20.08 18.09
N GLY A 62 -14.77 -18.97 17.42
CA GLY A 62 -13.86 -17.87 17.13
C GLY A 62 -13.21 -17.20 18.36
N PRO A 63 -13.96 -16.68 19.35
CA PRO A 63 -13.36 -15.95 20.48
C PRO A 63 -12.63 -16.85 21.48
N VAL A 64 -13.09 -18.09 21.68
CA VAL A 64 -12.44 -19.05 22.59
C VAL A 64 -11.21 -19.69 21.92
N PHE A 65 -11.27 -19.97 20.62
CA PHE A 65 -10.11 -20.46 19.86
C PHE A 65 -9.08 -19.35 19.63
N LEU A 66 -9.49 -18.09 19.39
CA LEU A 66 -8.56 -16.94 19.44
C LEU A 66 -7.94 -16.81 20.83
N ALA A 67 -8.74 -16.88 21.91
CA ALA A 67 -8.21 -16.80 23.26
C ALA A 67 -7.19 -17.93 23.53
N PHE A 68 -7.46 -19.17 23.10
CA PHE A 68 -6.55 -20.31 23.31
C PHE A 68 -5.30 -20.24 22.43
N SER A 69 -5.42 -19.80 21.17
CA SER A 69 -4.28 -19.61 20.26
C SER A 69 -3.44 -18.36 20.59
N ILE A 70 -4.04 -17.33 21.20
CA ILE A 70 -3.36 -16.12 21.69
C ILE A 70 -2.67 -16.40 23.04
N GLN A 71 -3.26 -17.22 23.91
CA GLN A 71 -2.67 -17.62 25.19
C GLN A 71 -1.35 -18.39 25.01
N GLN A 72 -1.20 -19.11 23.90
CA GLN A 72 0.05 -19.83 23.57
C GLN A 72 1.12 -18.97 22.90
N TYR A 73 0.83 -17.73 22.48
CA TYR A 73 1.74 -17.02 21.56
C TYR A 73 2.25 -15.62 21.95
N PHE A 74 1.64 -14.79 22.82
CA PHE A 74 2.28 -13.48 23.13
C PHE A 74 1.93 -12.81 24.47
N ASP A 75 2.98 -12.23 25.05
CA ASP A 75 3.02 -11.25 26.14
C ASP A 75 2.07 -10.05 25.95
N GLY A 76 1.37 -9.67 27.02
CA GLY A 76 0.91 -8.31 27.32
C GLY A 76 -0.30 -7.74 26.55
N ILE A 77 -0.39 -7.85 25.22
CA ILE A 77 -1.37 -7.09 24.40
C ILE A 77 -2.74 -7.78 24.33
N GLY A 78 -2.77 -9.12 24.16
CA GLY A 78 -4.02 -9.89 24.11
C GLY A 78 -4.82 -9.81 25.42
N TRP A 79 -4.12 -9.83 26.57
CA TRP A 79 -4.72 -9.67 27.90
C TRP A 79 -5.45 -8.33 28.06
N ARG A 80 -4.89 -7.23 27.52
CA ARG A 80 -5.50 -5.89 27.65
C ARG A 80 -6.81 -5.76 26.89
N VAL A 81 -6.90 -6.35 25.69
CA VAL A 81 -8.16 -6.35 24.89
C VAL A 81 -9.24 -7.17 25.61
N PHE A 82 -8.85 -8.31 26.18
CA PHE A 82 -9.75 -9.17 26.94
C PHE A 82 -10.30 -8.50 28.20
N VAL A 83 -9.44 -7.86 29.01
CA VAL A 83 -9.85 -7.14 30.21
C VAL A 83 -10.80 -5.98 29.87
N ASN A 84 -10.51 -5.23 28.81
CA ASN A 84 -11.40 -4.15 28.36
C ASN A 84 -12.77 -4.68 27.92
N ALA A 85 -12.83 -5.81 27.21
CA ALA A 85 -14.08 -6.43 26.80
C ALA A 85 -14.92 -6.90 28.01
N ILE A 86 -14.28 -7.50 29.02
CA ILE A 86 -14.96 -7.91 30.27
C ILE A 86 -15.51 -6.69 31.01
N PHE A 87 -14.68 -5.66 31.19
CA PHE A 87 -15.11 -4.43 31.86
C PHE A 87 -16.32 -3.81 31.15
N CYS A 88 -16.27 -3.69 29.83
CA CYS A 88 -17.41 -3.20 29.04
C CYS A 88 -18.65 -4.08 29.23
N ALA A 89 -18.51 -5.41 29.18
CA ALA A 89 -19.64 -6.33 29.41
C ALA A 89 -20.26 -6.14 30.80
N CYS A 90 -19.46 -5.96 31.84
CA CYS A 90 -19.93 -5.67 33.20
C CYS A 90 -20.70 -4.34 33.28
N VAL A 91 -20.17 -3.27 32.68
CA VAL A 91 -20.84 -1.95 32.65
C VAL A 91 -22.15 -2.01 31.86
N MET A 92 -22.18 -2.76 30.74
CA MET A 92 -23.40 -2.94 29.95
C MET A 92 -24.45 -3.75 30.70
N LEU A 93 -24.07 -4.82 31.40
CA LEU A 93 -24.98 -5.59 32.25
C LEU A 93 -25.53 -4.73 33.40
N TYR A 94 -24.69 -3.90 34.00
CA TYR A 94 -25.10 -2.94 35.03
C TYR A 94 -26.13 -1.95 34.47
N ALA A 95 -25.90 -1.38 33.28
CA ALA A 95 -26.85 -0.49 32.62
C ALA A 95 -28.18 -1.14 32.24
N LEU A 96 -28.14 -2.35 31.67
CA LEU A 96 -29.34 -3.14 31.35
C LEU A 96 -30.18 -3.44 32.59
N SER A 97 -29.54 -3.70 33.74
CA SER A 97 -30.24 -3.96 35.00
C SER A 97 -31.03 -2.76 35.53
N ALA A 98 -30.61 -1.53 35.21
CA ALA A 98 -31.34 -0.32 35.57
C ALA A 98 -32.49 -0.03 34.59
N MET A 99 -32.28 -0.17 33.28
CA MET A 99 -33.36 0.02 32.30
C MET A 99 -34.51 -0.97 32.49
N SER A 100 -34.24 -2.18 33.00
CA SER A 100 -35.32 -3.14 33.25
C SER A 100 -36.29 -2.73 34.37
N ARG A 101 -35.96 -1.68 35.15
CA ARG A 101 -36.80 -1.19 36.25
C ARG A 101 -37.86 -0.18 35.81
N ILE A 102 -37.61 0.56 34.73
CA ILE A 102 -38.57 1.48 34.10
C ILE A 102 -38.71 1.04 32.65
N PRO A 103 -39.56 0.05 32.35
CA PRO A 103 -39.64 -0.55 31.03
C PRO A 103 -40.31 0.42 30.05
N ILE A 104 -39.50 1.14 29.28
CA ILE A 104 -39.96 2.00 28.19
C ILE A 104 -39.79 1.22 26.89
N ASP A 105 -40.89 1.10 26.13
CA ASP A 105 -40.83 0.45 24.83
C ASP A 105 -39.94 1.23 23.85
N ALA A 106 -39.13 0.50 23.08
CA ALA A 106 -38.18 1.11 22.14
C ALA A 106 -38.86 1.97 21.06
N LEU A 107 -40.12 1.68 20.70
CA LEU A 107 -40.88 2.51 19.75
C LEU A 107 -41.39 3.81 20.38
N SER A 108 -41.58 3.81 21.70
CA SER A 108 -42.12 4.95 22.46
C SER A 108 -41.03 5.87 23.01
N ILE A 109 -39.79 5.37 23.18
CA ILE A 109 -38.71 6.09 23.87
C ILE A 109 -38.37 7.45 23.24
N VAL A 110 -38.46 7.59 21.91
CA VAL A 110 -38.18 8.85 21.21
C VAL A 110 -39.30 9.85 21.43
N ALA A 111 -40.55 9.42 21.24
CA ALA A 111 -41.71 10.29 21.39
C ALA A 111 -41.93 10.71 22.85
N PHE A 112 -41.64 9.82 23.80
CA PHE A 112 -41.66 10.13 25.23
C PHE A 112 -40.56 11.12 25.59
N SER A 113 -39.38 10.99 24.99
CA SER A 113 -38.26 11.90 25.21
C SER A 113 -38.56 13.30 24.68
N GLU A 114 -39.22 13.41 23.53
CA GLU A 114 -39.67 14.70 22.99
C GLU A 114 -40.72 15.37 23.88
N LEU A 115 -41.67 14.59 24.41
CA LEU A 115 -42.67 15.11 25.35
C LEU A 115 -42.04 15.54 26.68
N SER A 116 -41.06 14.79 27.20
CA SER A 116 -40.32 15.16 28.41
C SER A 116 -39.59 16.50 28.27
N PHE A 117 -39.07 16.84 27.09
CA PHE A 117 -38.45 18.16 26.84
C PHE A 117 -39.43 19.34 26.82
N SER A 118 -40.74 19.08 26.73
CA SER A 118 -41.73 20.16 26.75
C SER A 118 -42.02 20.72 28.16
N GLY A 119 -41.32 20.24 29.19
CA GLY A 119 -41.35 20.82 30.54
C GLY A 119 -42.63 20.52 31.32
N ILE A 120 -43.38 19.50 30.94
CA ILE A 120 -44.66 19.16 31.56
C ILE A 120 -44.42 18.37 32.86
N ALA A 121 -44.90 18.90 33.98
CA ALA A 121 -44.81 18.25 35.30
C ALA A 121 -45.83 17.12 35.48
N CYS A 122 -45.54 16.20 36.41
CA CYS A 122 -46.45 15.10 36.77
C CYS A 122 -47.59 15.51 37.73
N SER A 123 -47.57 16.73 38.28
CA SER A 123 -48.49 17.19 39.32
C SER A 123 -49.90 17.54 38.81
N ASP A 124 -50.04 17.92 37.54
CA ASP A 124 -51.32 18.16 36.89
C ASP A 124 -51.63 17.03 35.90
N GLU A 125 -52.36 16.01 36.39
CA GLU A 125 -52.80 14.86 35.59
C GLU A 125 -53.56 15.30 34.33
N SER A 126 -54.38 16.35 34.43
CA SER A 126 -55.19 16.82 33.31
C SER A 126 -54.34 17.50 32.23
N ALA A 127 -53.39 18.34 32.63
CA ALA A 127 -52.46 18.99 31.71
C ALA A 127 -51.53 17.96 31.05
N PHE A 128 -51.01 17.01 31.82
CA PHE A 128 -50.17 15.94 31.30
C PHE A 128 -50.92 15.07 30.30
N LEU A 129 -52.12 14.57 30.63
CA LEU A 129 -52.88 13.70 29.73
C LEU A 129 -53.33 14.43 28.45
N ASN A 130 -53.65 15.73 28.54
CA ASN A 130 -53.96 16.55 27.37
C ASN A 130 -52.76 16.70 26.43
N ALA A 131 -51.59 17.04 26.98
CA ALA A 131 -50.38 17.17 26.19
C ALA A 131 -49.87 15.82 25.66
N PHE A 132 -49.94 14.76 26.46
CA PHE A 132 -49.67 13.39 26.04
C PHE A 132 -50.57 13.02 24.86
N GLY A 133 -51.88 13.26 24.97
CA GLY A 133 -52.88 12.98 23.94
C GLY A 133 -52.65 13.72 22.62
N ALA A 134 -52.14 14.96 22.70
CA ALA A 134 -51.78 15.79 21.54
C ALA A 134 -50.40 15.48 20.94
N SER A 135 -49.55 14.75 21.66
CA SER A 135 -48.18 14.46 21.25
C SER A 135 -48.05 13.17 20.42
N GLY A 136 -46.88 13.00 19.81
CA GLY A 136 -46.50 11.73 19.18
C GLY A 136 -46.41 10.54 20.15
N ALA A 137 -46.34 10.79 21.47
CA ALA A 137 -46.22 9.75 22.50
C ALA A 137 -47.48 8.88 22.61
N ASN A 138 -48.67 9.48 22.44
CA ASN A 138 -49.93 8.75 22.42
C ASN A 138 -50.04 7.84 21.19
N ALA A 139 -49.50 8.27 20.05
CA ALA A 139 -49.49 7.49 18.81
C ALA A 139 -48.43 6.37 18.81
N SER A 140 -47.40 6.45 19.66
CA SER A 140 -46.27 5.51 19.68
C SER A 140 -46.50 4.25 20.52
N CYS A 141 -47.65 4.13 21.19
CA CYS A 141 -47.88 3.05 22.14
C CYS A 141 -49.27 2.41 22.04
N PRO A 142 -49.50 1.26 22.72
CA PRO A 142 -50.77 0.53 22.60
C PRO A 142 -51.96 1.37 23.07
N ALA A 143 -53.09 1.24 22.36
CA ALA A 143 -54.37 1.84 22.73
C ALA A 143 -54.99 1.16 23.97
N LYS A 144 -54.33 1.30 25.12
CA LYS A 144 -54.74 0.82 26.43
C LYS A 144 -54.71 1.99 27.42
N PRO A 145 -55.47 1.92 28.53
CA PRO A 145 -55.34 2.89 29.61
C PRO A 145 -53.87 3.06 30.01
N HIS A 146 -53.48 4.32 30.21
CA HIS A 146 -52.10 4.70 30.51
C HIS A 146 -51.06 4.05 29.60
N CYS A 147 -51.35 3.87 28.30
CA CYS A 147 -50.37 3.34 27.34
C CYS A 147 -49.88 1.90 27.68
N GLY A 148 -50.61 1.18 28.54
CA GLY A 148 -50.26 -0.14 29.05
C GLY A 148 -49.48 -0.17 30.37
N TYR A 149 -49.18 1.00 30.96
CA TYR A 149 -48.64 1.13 32.32
C TYR A 149 -49.73 0.91 33.38
N ARG A 150 -49.37 0.58 34.63
CA ARG A 150 -50.37 0.19 35.66
C ARG A 150 -51.11 1.39 36.23
N THR A 151 -50.45 2.54 36.36
CA THR A 151 -51.04 3.77 36.86
C THR A 151 -50.62 4.98 36.02
N TYR A 152 -51.26 6.12 36.28
CA TYR A 152 -50.84 7.41 35.70
C TYR A 152 -49.40 7.75 36.10
N GLU A 153 -49.03 7.53 37.36
CA GLU A 153 -47.68 7.82 37.88
C GLU A 153 -46.63 6.98 37.15
N ASP A 154 -46.91 5.70 36.87
CA ASP A 154 -46.01 4.84 36.09
C ASP A 154 -45.81 5.38 34.66
N LEU A 155 -46.86 5.89 34.02
CA LEU A 155 -46.77 6.50 32.69
C LEU A 155 -45.99 7.82 32.74
N CYS A 156 -46.29 8.69 33.69
CA CYS A 156 -45.59 9.96 33.82
C CYS A 156 -44.10 9.74 34.10
N GLN A 157 -43.79 8.82 35.02
CA GLN A 157 -42.42 8.38 35.32
C GLN A 157 -41.72 7.86 34.05
N ALA A 158 -42.38 7.01 33.26
CA ALA A 158 -41.82 6.51 32.01
C ALA A 158 -41.53 7.64 31.00
N VAL A 159 -42.40 8.66 30.90
CA VAL A 159 -42.15 9.83 30.05
C VAL A 159 -40.96 10.64 30.56
N GLN A 160 -40.91 10.97 31.84
CA GLN A 160 -39.81 11.78 32.41
C GLN A 160 -38.44 11.09 32.31
N TYR A 161 -38.38 9.77 32.53
CA TYR A 161 -37.12 9.02 32.44
C TYR A 161 -36.70 8.62 31.03
N SER A 162 -37.55 8.83 30.03
CA SER A 162 -37.29 8.42 28.65
C SER A 162 -36.03 9.05 28.05
N THR A 163 -35.70 10.27 28.45
CA THR A 163 -34.48 10.99 28.03
C THR A 163 -33.21 10.30 28.54
N MET A 164 -33.18 9.94 29.83
CA MET A 164 -32.08 9.18 30.44
C MET A 164 -31.98 7.76 29.85
N ALA A 165 -33.13 7.09 29.69
CA ALA A 165 -33.20 5.74 29.09
C ALA A 165 -32.72 5.73 27.63
N ARG A 166 -33.05 6.78 26.86
CA ARG A 166 -32.58 6.98 25.49
C ARG A 166 -31.07 7.17 25.45
N GLY A 167 -30.52 8.02 26.31
CA GLY A 167 -29.08 8.22 26.45
C GLY A 167 -28.33 6.93 26.79
N LEU A 168 -28.89 6.13 27.72
CA LEU A 168 -28.32 4.84 28.12
C LEU A 168 -28.33 3.83 26.97
N SER A 169 -29.41 3.77 26.20
CA SER A 169 -29.55 2.87 25.04
C SER A 169 -28.51 3.19 23.96
N ILE A 170 -28.23 4.47 23.72
CA ILE A 170 -27.21 4.91 22.76
C ILE A 170 -25.81 4.53 23.23
N ASP A 171 -25.47 4.78 24.50
CA ASP A 171 -24.15 4.41 25.04
C ASP A 171 -23.93 2.90 25.01
N LEU A 172 -24.98 2.12 25.29
CA LEU A 172 -24.97 0.68 25.13
C LEU A 172 -24.65 0.28 23.70
N GLU A 173 -25.31 0.86 22.70
CA GLU A 173 -25.03 0.57 21.29
C GLU A 173 -23.59 0.95 20.92
N LEU A 174 -23.12 2.13 21.32
CA LEU A 174 -21.77 2.61 21.01
C LEU A 174 -20.67 1.70 21.59
N ILE A 175 -20.85 1.21 22.83
CA ILE A 175 -19.91 0.28 23.46
C ILE A 175 -19.93 -1.07 22.73
N HIS A 176 -21.09 -1.58 22.32
CA HIS A 176 -21.16 -2.80 21.52
C HIS A 176 -20.44 -2.66 20.18
N PHE A 177 -20.67 -1.56 19.46
CA PHE A 177 -19.97 -1.28 18.20
C PHE A 177 -18.46 -1.19 18.40
N PHE A 178 -18.00 -0.52 19.45
CA PHE A 178 -16.59 -0.44 19.78
C PHE A 178 -15.96 -1.82 20.02
N VAL A 179 -16.58 -2.65 20.85
CA VAL A 179 -16.05 -3.99 21.16
C VAL A 179 -15.98 -4.83 19.88
N ALA A 180 -17.07 -4.87 19.10
CA ALA A 180 -17.11 -5.61 17.85
C ALA A 180 -16.02 -5.17 16.86
N ILE A 181 -15.85 -3.86 16.68
CA ILE A 181 -14.87 -3.33 15.72
C ILE A 181 -13.44 -3.54 16.21
N SER A 182 -13.19 -3.40 17.52
CA SER A 182 -11.87 -3.69 18.11
C SER A 182 -11.45 -5.13 17.87
N TRP A 183 -12.37 -6.09 18.01
CA TRP A 183 -12.11 -7.49 17.70
C TRP A 183 -11.85 -7.74 16.21
N VAL A 184 -12.62 -7.09 15.32
CA VAL A 184 -12.40 -7.18 13.86
C VAL A 184 -11.03 -6.63 13.49
N VAL A 185 -10.67 -5.45 13.99
CA VAL A 185 -9.38 -4.80 13.73
C VAL A 185 -8.24 -5.70 14.23
N VAL A 186 -8.25 -6.13 15.49
CA VAL A 186 -7.20 -7.00 16.06
C VAL A 186 -7.07 -8.30 15.25
N SER A 187 -8.18 -8.91 14.86
CA SER A 187 -8.18 -10.12 14.03
C SER A 187 -7.58 -9.89 12.64
N LEU A 188 -7.86 -8.76 11.99
CA LEU A 188 -7.27 -8.39 10.70
C LEU A 188 -5.75 -8.15 10.80
N PHE A 189 -5.27 -7.58 11.92
CA PHE A 189 -3.84 -7.35 12.13
C PHE A 189 -3.07 -8.65 12.45
N LEU A 190 -3.68 -9.57 13.22
CA LEU A 190 -3.06 -10.85 13.59
C LEU A 190 -3.13 -11.89 12.47
N LEU A 191 -4.30 -12.07 11.85
CA LEU A 191 -4.58 -13.17 10.92
C LEU A 191 -4.60 -12.75 9.44
N GLY A 192 -5.03 -11.52 9.14
CA GLY A 192 -5.21 -11.07 7.77
C GLY A 192 -3.94 -10.51 7.13
N THR A 193 -3.37 -9.48 7.76
CA THR A 193 -2.23 -8.73 7.19
C THR A 193 -0.88 -9.19 7.72
N GLY A 194 -0.84 -9.98 8.80
CA GLY A 194 0.40 -10.43 9.45
C GLY A 194 1.25 -9.30 10.04
N ARG A 195 0.75 -8.06 10.08
CA ARG A 195 1.50 -6.85 10.48
C ARG A 195 1.89 -6.80 11.96
N LEU A 196 1.33 -7.69 12.79
CA LEU A 196 1.73 -7.88 14.19
C LEU A 196 2.77 -9.01 14.37
N ARG A 197 3.27 -9.62 13.29
CA ARG A 197 4.39 -10.57 13.38
C ARG A 197 5.70 -9.83 13.65
N ALA A 198 6.50 -10.40 14.55
CA ALA A 198 7.76 -9.81 15.02
C ALA A 198 8.92 -9.96 14.00
N ASP A 199 8.69 -10.65 12.88
CA ASP A 199 9.69 -10.97 11.85
C ASP A 199 10.31 -9.72 11.21
N ASN A 200 9.57 -8.61 11.11
CA ASN A 200 10.04 -7.37 10.49
C ASN A 200 10.36 -6.22 11.49
N GLY A 201 10.55 -6.54 12.77
CA GLY A 201 10.88 -5.55 13.81
C GLY A 201 9.85 -4.43 13.97
N TYR A 202 8.58 -4.69 13.62
CA TYR A 202 7.46 -3.73 13.67
C TYR A 202 7.61 -2.46 12.81
N SER A 203 8.58 -2.41 11.89
CA SER A 203 8.85 -1.25 11.04
C SER A 203 7.61 -0.71 10.29
N HIS A 204 6.68 -1.59 9.91
CA HIS A 204 5.43 -1.23 9.24
C HIS A 204 4.44 -0.43 10.12
N LEU A 205 4.50 -0.55 11.45
CA LEU A 205 3.65 0.21 12.38
C LEU A 205 3.99 1.71 12.39
N PHE A 206 5.20 2.08 11.94
CA PHE A 206 5.65 3.48 11.88
C PHE A 206 5.39 4.17 10.54
N SER A 207 4.68 3.51 9.62
CA SER A 207 4.26 4.18 8.37
C SER A 207 3.25 5.30 8.65
N ARG A 208 3.25 6.34 7.81
CA ARG A 208 2.46 7.57 8.03
C ARG A 208 0.96 7.29 8.19
N HIS A 209 0.39 6.41 7.37
CA HIS A 209 -1.02 6.02 7.47
C HIS A 209 -1.29 5.19 8.72
N MET A 210 -0.36 4.33 9.14
CA MET A 210 -0.50 3.56 10.38
C MET A 210 -0.49 4.47 11.62
N ILE A 211 0.32 5.53 11.64
CA ILE A 211 0.29 6.55 12.72
C ILE A 211 -1.07 7.24 12.77
N VAL A 212 -1.62 7.63 11.61
CA VAL A 212 -2.98 8.19 11.53
C VAL A 212 -4.01 7.20 12.05
N GLY A 213 -3.91 5.92 11.67
CA GLY A 213 -4.80 4.87 12.15
C GLY A 213 -4.73 4.68 13.68
N MET A 214 -3.53 4.75 14.26
CA MET A 214 -3.34 4.70 15.72
C MET A 214 -3.97 5.90 16.43
N LEU A 215 -3.86 7.11 15.87
CA LEU A 215 -4.52 8.30 16.39
C LEU A 215 -6.04 8.18 16.32
N LEU A 216 -6.59 7.67 15.22
CA LEU A 216 -8.04 7.44 15.10
C LEU A 216 -8.54 6.39 16.10
N CYS A 217 -7.77 5.33 16.34
CA CYS A 217 -8.07 4.34 17.38
C CYS A 217 -8.01 4.95 18.78
N LEU A 218 -7.13 5.91 19.05
CA LEU A 218 -7.07 6.64 20.32
C LEU A 218 -8.32 7.49 20.53
N VAL A 219 -8.76 8.22 19.50
CA VAL A 219 -10.03 8.98 19.54
C VAL A 219 -11.20 8.05 19.82
N GLN A 220 -11.23 6.89 19.16
CA GLN A 220 -12.27 5.89 19.40
C GLN A 220 -12.25 5.33 20.82
N LEU A 221 -11.06 5.12 21.41
CA LEU A 221 -10.92 4.71 22.81
C LEU A 221 -11.45 5.79 23.77
N MET A 222 -11.19 7.06 23.50
CA MET A 222 -11.73 8.16 24.30
C MET A 222 -13.27 8.19 24.26
N ASN A 223 -13.88 7.96 23.09
CA ASN A 223 -15.34 7.86 22.96
C ASN A 223 -15.93 6.70 23.77
N MET A 224 -15.25 5.55 23.79
CA MET A 224 -15.66 4.41 24.62
C MET A 224 -15.59 4.75 26.11
N ILE A 225 -14.47 5.33 26.58
CA ILE A 225 -14.30 5.72 27.98
C ILE A 225 -15.40 6.71 28.39
N PHE A 226 -15.67 7.70 27.53
CA PHE A 226 -16.73 8.67 27.75
C PHE A 226 -18.11 8.00 27.88
N SER A 227 -18.43 7.05 27.01
CA SER A 227 -19.69 6.28 27.06
C SER A 227 -19.79 5.44 28.35
N CYS A 228 -18.70 4.76 28.75
CA CYS A 228 -18.64 4.00 30.00
C CYS A 228 -18.82 4.89 31.23
N MET A 229 -18.17 6.06 31.28
CA MET A 229 -18.32 7.03 32.37
C MET A 229 -19.78 7.51 32.48
N ARG A 230 -20.42 7.80 31.35
CA ARG A 230 -21.83 8.20 31.33
C ARG A 230 -22.77 7.12 31.83
N LEU A 231 -22.56 5.86 31.43
CA LEU A 231 -23.31 4.73 32.00
C LEU A 231 -23.12 4.66 33.52
N LEU A 232 -21.89 4.76 34.02
CA LEU A 232 -21.62 4.70 35.46
C LEU A 232 -22.25 5.86 36.26
N LEU A 233 -22.44 7.02 35.64
CA LEU A 233 -23.07 8.20 36.27
C LEU A 233 -24.60 8.18 36.19
N ILE A 234 -25.18 7.70 35.09
CA ILE A 234 -26.64 7.71 34.86
C ILE A 234 -27.32 6.54 35.56
N VAL A 235 -26.70 5.35 35.55
CA VAL A 235 -27.30 4.12 36.08
C VAL A 235 -27.71 4.23 37.56
N PRO A 236 -26.88 4.78 38.48
CA PRO A 236 -27.29 4.97 39.87
C PRO A 236 -28.54 5.86 40.01
N ARG A 237 -28.71 6.85 39.12
CA ARG A 237 -29.86 7.78 39.16
C ARG A 237 -31.17 7.10 38.76
N LEU A 238 -31.10 6.11 37.87
CA LEU A 238 -32.24 5.26 37.46
C LEU A 238 -32.61 4.17 38.49
N GLN A 239 -31.76 3.92 39.49
CA GLN A 239 -31.96 2.82 40.46
C GLN A 239 -32.83 3.20 41.66
N SER A 240 -33.05 4.49 41.92
CA SER A 240 -33.85 4.98 43.05
C SER A 240 -35.26 5.38 42.59
N PRO A 241 -36.34 4.85 43.19
CA PRO A 241 -37.69 5.34 42.94
C PRO A 241 -37.80 6.78 43.45
N ARG A 242 -38.02 7.73 42.54
CA ARG A 242 -38.27 9.13 42.90
C ARG A 242 -39.76 9.38 42.99
N GLN A 243 -40.16 10.12 44.01
CA GLN A 243 -41.56 10.53 44.19
C GLN A 243 -41.97 11.48 43.06
N ALA A 244 -43.25 11.51 42.71
CA ALA A 244 -43.77 12.35 41.62
C ALA A 244 -43.39 13.83 41.78
N ASP A 245 -43.37 14.31 43.03
CA ASP A 245 -42.98 15.67 43.46
C ASP A 245 -41.55 16.04 43.03
N TYR A 246 -40.70 15.06 42.72
CA TYR A 246 -39.34 15.29 42.22
C TYR A 246 -39.34 15.92 40.82
N PHE A 247 -40.35 15.61 39.98
CA PHE A 247 -40.46 16.09 38.61
C PHE A 247 -41.18 17.44 38.48
N GLU A 248 -41.40 18.13 39.59
CA GLU A 248 -42.02 19.47 39.61
C GLU A 248 -41.01 20.60 39.36
N ARG A 249 -39.71 20.32 39.46
CA ARG A 249 -38.65 21.31 39.24
C ARG A 249 -38.24 21.38 37.77
N GLU A 250 -38.48 22.52 37.12
CA GLU A 250 -38.17 22.77 35.69
C GLU A 250 -36.67 22.59 35.35
N ASP A 251 -35.77 22.74 36.32
CA ASP A 251 -34.31 22.63 36.21
C ASP A 251 -33.75 21.25 36.60
N SER A 252 -34.56 20.40 37.23
CA SER A 252 -34.11 19.10 37.79
C SER A 252 -33.51 18.16 36.74
N MET A 253 -34.03 18.18 35.51
CA MET A 253 -33.51 17.34 34.42
C MET A 253 -32.17 17.82 33.87
N GLU A 254 -31.91 19.13 33.84
CA GLU A 254 -30.63 19.67 33.34
C GLU A 254 -29.49 19.46 34.35
N GLU A 255 -29.78 19.51 35.66
CA GLU A 255 -28.80 19.27 36.74
C GLU A 255 -28.38 17.79 36.87
N GLU A 256 -29.27 16.84 36.57
CA GLU A 256 -28.99 15.40 36.71
C GLU A 256 -28.14 14.83 35.57
N LEU A 257 -27.96 15.56 34.48
CA LEU A 257 -27.40 15.07 33.22
C LEU A 257 -26.17 15.87 32.73
N PRO A 258 -25.13 16.04 33.57
CA PRO A 258 -23.92 16.70 33.15
C PRO A 258 -23.26 15.92 32.01
N LEU A 259 -22.88 16.64 30.94
CA LEU A 259 -22.14 16.12 29.77
C LEU A 259 -23.00 15.44 28.67
N PHE A 260 -24.32 15.68 28.61
CA PHE A 260 -25.14 15.13 27.54
C PHE A 260 -25.90 16.17 26.71
N CYS A 261 -26.19 15.79 25.48
CA CYS A 261 -26.86 16.61 24.48
C CYS A 261 -28.02 15.80 23.89
N TYR A 262 -29.25 16.11 24.31
CA TYR A 262 -30.43 15.28 24.09
C TYR A 262 -31.24 15.60 22.84
N SER A 263 -30.88 16.66 22.09
CA SER A 263 -31.57 16.91 20.84
C SER A 263 -31.36 15.72 19.90
N SER A 264 -32.41 15.35 19.18
CA SER A 264 -32.34 14.30 18.15
C SER A 264 -31.20 14.57 17.16
N ASP A 265 -30.87 15.84 16.93
CA ASP A 265 -29.74 16.27 16.11
C ASP A 265 -28.38 15.88 16.72
N CYS A 266 -28.17 16.12 18.01
CA CYS A 266 -26.90 15.84 18.67
C CYS A 266 -26.57 14.35 18.73
N ILE A 267 -27.59 13.56 19.05
CA ILE A 267 -27.52 12.09 19.04
C ILE A 267 -27.19 11.58 17.63
N PHE A 268 -27.82 12.17 16.61
CA PHE A 268 -27.55 11.85 15.21
C PHE A 268 -26.09 12.14 14.84
N TYR A 269 -25.56 13.31 15.18
CA TYR A 269 -24.17 13.66 14.90
C TYR A 269 -23.17 12.78 15.65
N HIS A 270 -23.45 12.39 16.90
CA HIS A 270 -22.56 11.52 17.66
C HIS A 270 -22.51 10.09 17.07
N LEU A 271 -23.65 9.53 16.70
CA LEU A 271 -23.72 8.20 16.09
C LEU A 271 -23.06 8.19 14.71
N TRP A 272 -23.41 9.15 13.83
CA TRP A 272 -22.81 9.24 12.50
C TRP A 272 -21.34 9.61 12.54
N GLY A 273 -20.92 10.49 13.45
CA GLY A 273 -19.52 10.80 13.68
C GLY A 273 -18.73 9.54 14.06
N THR A 274 -19.32 8.69 14.91
CA THR A 274 -18.74 7.38 15.28
C THR A 274 -18.68 6.44 14.08
N VAL A 275 -19.74 6.33 13.27
CA VAL A 275 -19.73 5.50 12.04
C VAL A 275 -18.67 5.99 11.04
N CYS A 276 -18.58 7.30 10.82
CA CYS A 276 -17.56 7.92 9.96
C CYS A 276 -16.15 7.63 10.47
N LEU A 277 -15.91 7.76 11.79
CA LEU A 277 -14.63 7.44 12.42
C LEU A 277 -14.23 5.99 12.15
N HIS A 278 -15.15 5.04 12.32
CA HIS A 278 -14.88 3.63 12.04
C HIS A 278 -14.63 3.35 10.55
N ALA A 279 -15.36 4.02 9.64
CA ALA A 279 -15.10 3.92 8.21
C ALA A 279 -13.70 4.44 7.86
N LEU A 280 -13.27 5.56 8.46
CA LEU A 280 -11.92 6.10 8.30
C LEU A 280 -10.86 5.14 8.82
N ILE A 281 -11.05 4.55 10.01
CA ILE A 281 -10.15 3.53 10.57
C ILE A 281 -10.01 2.34 9.60
N ALA A 282 -11.12 1.85 9.06
CA ALA A 282 -11.11 0.75 8.10
C ALA A 282 -10.37 1.13 6.79
N ILE A 283 -10.59 2.33 6.25
CA ILE A 283 -9.90 2.83 5.05
C ILE A 283 -8.40 2.94 5.30
N VAL A 284 -7.99 3.56 6.41
CA VAL A 284 -6.58 3.80 6.73
C VAL A 284 -5.82 2.50 6.93
N PHE A 285 -6.41 1.52 7.63
CA PHE A 285 -5.76 0.22 7.82
C PHE A 285 -5.68 -0.63 6.55
N ASN A 286 -6.66 -0.48 5.66
CA ASN A 286 -6.65 -1.13 4.35
C ASN A 286 -6.00 -0.26 3.27
N PHE A 287 -5.36 0.86 3.61
CA PHE A 287 -4.83 1.80 2.62
C PHE A 287 -3.90 1.15 1.61
N ASP A 288 -2.96 0.30 2.04
CA ASP A 288 -2.05 -0.40 1.13
C ASP A 288 -2.78 -1.39 0.19
N PHE A 289 -3.84 -2.02 0.69
CA PHE A 289 -4.69 -2.93 -0.10
C PHE A 289 -5.58 -2.14 -1.08
N LEU A 290 -6.21 -1.06 -0.62
CA LEU A 290 -7.02 -0.15 -1.43
C LEU A 290 -6.18 0.58 -2.47
N ALA A 291 -4.95 0.95 -2.16
CA ALA A 291 -4.01 1.55 -3.09
C ALA A 291 -3.61 0.56 -4.19
N LYS A 292 -3.32 -0.70 -3.83
CA LYS A 292 -3.08 -1.78 -4.80
C LYS A 292 -4.31 -2.10 -5.64
N TYR A 293 -5.49 -2.13 -5.03
CA TYR A 293 -6.74 -2.40 -5.74
C TYR A 293 -7.11 -1.23 -6.67
N ALA A 294 -6.93 0.01 -6.23
CA ALA A 294 -7.14 1.20 -7.05
C ALA A 294 -6.13 1.29 -8.20
N SER A 295 -4.87 0.88 -7.99
CA SER A 295 -3.89 0.79 -9.08
C SER A 295 -4.26 -0.31 -10.08
N GLN A 296 -4.75 -1.46 -9.61
CA GLN A 296 -5.22 -2.56 -10.46
C GLN A 296 -6.51 -2.20 -11.22
N LEU A 297 -7.45 -1.51 -10.57
CA LEU A 297 -8.66 -1.01 -11.20
C LEU A 297 -8.33 0.12 -12.19
N GLY A 298 -7.36 0.97 -11.85
CA GLY A 298 -6.80 1.98 -12.75
C GLY A 298 -6.15 1.35 -13.98
N GLN A 299 -5.40 0.26 -13.82
CA GLN A 299 -4.85 -0.53 -14.92
C GLN A 299 -5.96 -1.20 -15.76
N LEU A 300 -6.96 -1.83 -15.13
CA LEU A 300 -8.09 -2.45 -15.83
C LEU A 300 -8.97 -1.45 -16.60
N LEU A 301 -9.13 -0.24 -16.06
CA LEU A 301 -9.85 0.85 -16.73
C LEU A 301 -8.98 1.50 -17.83
N ALA A 302 -7.66 1.57 -17.65
CA ALA A 302 -6.70 2.02 -18.66
C ALA A 302 -6.60 1.03 -19.84
N ASP A 303 -6.66 -0.28 -19.58
CA ASP A 303 -6.69 -1.33 -20.60
C ASP A 303 -7.98 -1.32 -21.44
N ARG A 304 -9.09 -0.80 -20.88
CA ARG A 304 -10.37 -0.67 -21.59
C ARG A 304 -10.47 0.57 -22.48
N ASN A 305 -9.61 1.57 -22.28
CA ASN A 305 -9.54 2.77 -23.10
C ASN A 305 -8.21 3.51 -22.84
N PRO A 306 -7.16 3.31 -23.67
CA PRO A 306 -5.89 3.96 -23.45
C PRO A 306 -6.02 5.44 -23.82
N LYS A 307 -6.21 6.30 -22.82
CA LYS A 307 -5.86 7.72 -22.95
C LYS A 307 -4.45 7.89 -22.38
N PRO A 308 -3.46 8.24 -23.21
CA PRO A 308 -2.14 8.56 -22.69
C PRO A 308 -2.25 9.76 -21.77
N ASN A 309 -1.71 9.64 -20.55
CA ASN A 309 -1.48 10.77 -19.67
C ASN A 309 -0.56 11.75 -20.44
N THR A 310 -1.02 12.97 -20.73
CA THR A 310 -0.37 13.91 -21.68
C THR A 310 1.09 14.16 -21.32
N ASP A 311 1.42 14.17 -20.03
CA ASP A 311 2.78 14.40 -19.53
C ASP A 311 3.70 13.17 -19.72
N GLU A 312 3.18 11.95 -19.56
CA GLU A 312 3.97 10.72 -19.77
C GLU A 312 4.24 10.49 -21.25
N ALA A 313 3.27 10.75 -22.13
CA ALA A 313 3.46 10.67 -23.56
C ALA A 313 4.48 11.71 -24.06
N GLN A 314 4.43 12.93 -23.52
CA GLN A 314 5.41 13.96 -23.84
C GLN A 314 6.81 13.61 -23.34
N GLN A 315 6.95 13.09 -22.12
CA GLN A 315 8.24 12.63 -21.59
C GLN A 315 8.81 11.47 -22.41
N LYS A 316 7.97 10.53 -22.84
CA LYS A 316 8.37 9.43 -23.71
C LYS A 316 8.85 9.92 -25.07
N GLU A 317 8.11 10.84 -25.70
CA GLU A 317 8.52 11.43 -26.98
C GLU A 317 9.87 12.16 -26.87
N LEU A 318 10.10 12.93 -25.80
CA LEU A 318 11.38 13.59 -25.55
C LEU A 318 12.52 12.58 -25.34
N LEU A 319 12.25 11.48 -24.63
CA LEU A 319 13.22 10.40 -24.44
C LEU A 319 13.55 9.70 -25.76
N ASP A 320 12.55 9.39 -26.58
CA ASP A 320 12.73 8.76 -27.90
C ASP A 320 13.53 9.67 -28.85
N GLN A 321 13.28 10.98 -28.81
CA GLN A 321 14.08 11.98 -29.55
C GLN A 321 15.53 12.03 -29.06
N ALA A 322 15.75 11.98 -27.74
CA ALA A 322 17.10 11.92 -27.17
C ALA A 322 17.85 10.64 -27.56
N ILE A 323 17.18 9.48 -27.57
CA ILE A 323 17.75 8.21 -28.05
C ILE A 323 18.13 8.31 -29.53
N LYS A 324 17.25 8.84 -30.38
CA LYS A 324 17.54 9.06 -31.81
C LYS A 324 18.76 9.97 -31.99
N LYS A 325 18.89 11.00 -31.15
CA LYS A 325 20.04 11.90 -31.16
C LYS A 325 21.34 11.20 -30.72
N LEU A 326 21.31 10.36 -29.70
CA LEU A 326 22.49 9.57 -29.29
C LEU A 326 22.94 8.62 -30.40
N ARG A 327 21.98 7.98 -31.09
CA ARG A 327 22.26 7.14 -32.27
C ARG A 327 22.88 7.94 -33.42
N SER A 328 22.38 9.13 -33.73
CA SER A 328 22.99 9.98 -34.75
C SER A 328 24.38 10.51 -34.35
N GLN A 329 24.65 10.63 -33.05
CA GLN A 329 25.96 10.99 -32.50
C GLN A 329 26.94 9.83 -32.41
N GLY A 330 26.58 8.66 -32.97
CA GLY A 330 27.49 7.53 -33.12
C GLY A 330 27.36 6.43 -32.07
N TRP A 331 26.23 6.36 -31.34
CA TRP A 331 25.84 5.14 -30.63
C TRP A 331 25.56 4.01 -31.63
N ASP A 332 26.18 2.86 -31.37
CA ASP A 332 26.09 1.66 -32.19
C ASP A 332 25.70 0.49 -31.26
N ASP A 333 24.64 -0.25 -31.60
CA ASP A 333 24.19 -1.37 -30.77
C ASP A 333 25.13 -2.57 -30.84
N ASP A 334 25.89 -2.71 -31.94
CA ASP A 334 26.92 -3.75 -32.08
C ASP A 334 28.26 -3.32 -31.46
N ALA A 335 28.41 -2.04 -31.12
CA ALA A 335 29.59 -1.47 -30.47
C ALA A 335 29.23 -0.37 -29.44
N PRO A 336 28.47 -0.71 -28.38
CA PRO A 336 27.93 0.27 -27.45
C PRO A 336 29.03 1.00 -26.68
N SER A 337 28.76 2.25 -26.34
CA SER A 337 29.72 3.11 -25.64
C SER A 337 29.46 3.12 -24.14
N PHE A 338 30.51 2.89 -23.34
CA PHE A 338 30.44 2.89 -21.88
C PHE A 338 31.52 3.78 -21.27
N TYR A 339 31.28 4.27 -20.06
CA TYR A 339 32.27 5.03 -19.30
C TYR A 339 32.95 4.12 -18.28
N PHE A 340 34.27 4.23 -18.23
CA PHE A 340 35.10 3.44 -17.33
C PHE A 340 36.02 4.35 -16.53
N ILE A 341 36.32 3.90 -15.31
CA ILE A 341 37.25 4.58 -14.41
C ILE A 341 38.64 3.94 -14.62
N PRO A 342 39.71 4.72 -14.82
CA PRO A 342 41.07 4.17 -14.82
C PRO A 342 41.36 3.44 -13.50
N ALA A 343 41.91 2.23 -13.57
CA ALA A 343 42.22 1.43 -12.38
C ALA A 343 43.22 2.14 -11.45
N GLU A 344 44.18 2.88 -12.01
CA GLU A 344 45.11 3.71 -11.24
C GLU A 344 44.39 4.79 -10.42
N TRP A 345 43.36 5.41 -10.98
CA TRP A 345 42.56 6.40 -10.26
C TRP A 345 41.77 5.74 -9.13
N VAL A 346 41.19 4.55 -9.35
CA VAL A 346 40.48 3.80 -8.30
C VAL A 346 41.43 3.45 -7.15
N ARG A 347 42.66 2.99 -7.44
CA ARG A 347 43.68 2.71 -6.42
C ARG A 347 44.02 3.95 -5.58
N ALA A 348 44.21 5.09 -6.25
CA ALA A 348 44.56 6.36 -5.61
C ALA A 348 43.37 7.09 -4.94
N CYS A 349 42.13 6.63 -5.16
CA CYS A 349 40.93 7.31 -4.70
C CYS A 349 40.92 7.46 -3.16
N GLY A 350 40.93 8.70 -2.66
CA GLY A 350 41.00 8.99 -1.21
C GLY A 350 39.64 9.08 -0.52
N THR A 351 38.52 8.96 -1.24
CA THR A 351 37.18 9.05 -0.67
C THR A 351 36.76 7.75 0.01
N LYS A 352 35.70 7.81 0.84
CA LYS A 352 35.13 6.62 1.49
C LYS A 352 34.52 5.65 0.46
N SER A 353 33.89 6.16 -0.59
CA SER A 353 33.29 5.39 -1.69
C SER A 353 33.53 6.08 -3.02
N LEU A 354 33.35 5.36 -4.14
CA LEU A 354 33.49 5.95 -5.48
C LEU A 354 32.41 7.01 -5.72
N PRO A 355 32.77 8.22 -6.18
CA PRO A 355 31.81 9.25 -6.52
C PRO A 355 30.87 8.83 -7.67
N ARG A 356 29.67 9.43 -7.73
CA ARG A 356 28.72 9.20 -8.82
C ARG A 356 29.28 9.61 -10.18
N MET A 357 28.80 8.97 -11.25
CA MET A 357 29.28 9.20 -12.61
C MET A 357 29.33 10.68 -12.99
N GLN A 358 28.29 11.46 -12.70
CA GLN A 358 28.24 12.87 -13.09
C GLN A 358 29.38 13.69 -12.47
N THR A 359 29.79 13.39 -11.24
CA THR A 359 30.92 14.04 -10.58
C THR A 359 32.23 13.66 -11.29
N LEU A 360 32.46 12.36 -11.50
CA LEU A 360 33.66 11.88 -12.17
C LEU A 360 33.78 12.36 -13.62
N HIS A 361 32.64 12.45 -14.33
CA HIS A 361 32.59 12.96 -15.69
C HIS A 361 32.98 14.45 -15.73
N LYS A 362 32.44 15.26 -14.82
CA LYS A 362 32.78 16.69 -14.71
C LYS A 362 34.25 16.92 -14.40
N ASP A 363 34.84 16.07 -13.57
CA ASP A 363 36.24 16.17 -13.14
C ASP A 363 37.22 15.51 -14.12
N GLY A 364 36.74 14.95 -15.24
CA GLY A 364 37.57 14.36 -16.29
C GLY A 364 38.18 13.01 -15.91
N HIS A 365 37.56 12.26 -15.00
CA HIS A 365 38.06 10.98 -14.48
C HIS A 365 37.44 9.75 -15.16
N LEU A 366 36.58 9.95 -16.16
CA LEU A 366 35.95 8.87 -16.92
C LEU A 366 36.46 8.81 -18.36
N THR A 367 36.73 7.60 -18.84
CA THR A 367 37.07 7.33 -20.23
C THR A 367 35.87 6.68 -20.92
N LYS A 368 35.35 7.31 -21.98
CA LYS A 368 34.30 6.73 -22.83
C LYS A 368 34.94 5.80 -23.86
N MET A 369 34.55 4.54 -23.86
CA MET A 369 35.07 3.53 -24.79
C MET A 369 33.92 2.83 -25.52
N LYS A 370 34.11 2.57 -26.82
CA LYS A 370 33.24 1.67 -27.59
C LYS A 370 33.67 0.23 -27.33
N ILE A 371 32.71 -0.65 -27.06
CA ILE A 371 32.95 -2.07 -26.84
C ILE A 371 32.39 -2.84 -28.04
N PRO A 372 33.19 -3.23 -29.03
CA PRO A 372 32.71 -4.02 -30.16
C PRO A 372 32.28 -5.41 -29.65
N LEU A 373 30.97 -5.64 -29.55
CA LEU A 373 30.42 -6.88 -29.01
C LEU A 373 30.95 -8.07 -29.80
N ALA A 374 30.96 -7.97 -31.13
CA ALA A 374 31.50 -9.00 -31.99
C ALA A 374 32.91 -9.45 -31.58
N SER A 375 33.81 -8.52 -31.24
CA SER A 375 35.17 -8.86 -30.80
C SER A 375 35.20 -9.43 -29.38
N ALA A 376 34.27 -9.02 -28.51
CA ALA A 376 34.13 -9.57 -27.15
C ALA A 376 33.65 -11.03 -27.15
N PHE A 377 32.94 -11.47 -28.20
CA PHE A 377 32.46 -12.85 -28.37
C PHE A 377 33.41 -13.77 -29.19
N ARG A 378 34.56 -13.31 -29.72
CA ARG A 378 35.44 -14.15 -30.59
C ARG A 378 36.27 -15.16 -29.82
N GLU A 379 36.42 -16.39 -30.30
CA GLU A 379 37.38 -17.36 -29.74
C GLU A 379 38.87 -16.95 -29.97
N PRO A 380 39.79 -17.24 -29.03
CA PRO A 380 39.56 -17.79 -27.71
C PRO A 380 39.36 -16.67 -26.68
N ALA A 381 38.25 -15.92 -26.74
CA ALA A 381 37.82 -15.04 -25.64
C ALA A 381 37.25 -15.83 -24.45
N PHE A 382 37.81 -17.02 -24.18
CA PHE A 382 37.49 -17.83 -23.00
C PHE A 382 37.92 -17.14 -21.69
N CYS A 383 38.64 -16.01 -21.77
CA CYS A 383 39.10 -15.20 -20.64
C CYS A 383 39.03 -13.68 -20.94
N GLY A 384 37.96 -13.17 -21.55
CA GLY A 384 37.81 -11.74 -21.84
C GLY A 384 38.70 -11.22 -22.97
N GLY A 385 38.90 -11.96 -24.05
CA GLY A 385 39.80 -11.54 -25.15
C GLY A 385 39.69 -10.07 -25.60
N GLY A 386 40.82 -9.49 -26.01
CA GLY A 386 40.88 -8.11 -26.50
C GLY A 386 40.76 -7.07 -25.38
N ILE A 387 39.90 -6.07 -25.57
CA ILE A 387 39.74 -4.97 -24.59
C ILE A 387 39.14 -5.45 -23.27
N MET A 388 38.26 -6.48 -23.31
CA MET A 388 37.49 -6.95 -22.15
C MET A 388 38.37 -7.55 -21.04
N ALA A 389 39.55 -8.06 -21.38
CA ALA A 389 40.49 -8.69 -20.44
C ALA A 389 41.02 -7.64 -19.47
N ASN A 390 41.11 -6.39 -19.96
CA ASN A 390 41.61 -5.27 -19.19
C ASN A 390 40.50 -4.53 -18.42
N ILE A 391 39.26 -5.02 -18.44
CA ILE A 391 38.12 -4.38 -17.80
C ILE A 391 37.58 -5.26 -16.67
N LEU A 392 37.47 -4.66 -15.49
CA LEU A 392 36.81 -5.24 -14.33
C LEU A 392 35.41 -4.65 -14.17
N PHE A 393 34.39 -5.49 -14.30
CA PHE A 393 33.03 -5.18 -13.90
C PHE A 393 32.82 -5.56 -12.44
N VAL A 394 32.15 -4.70 -11.69
CA VAL A 394 31.86 -4.94 -10.29
C VAL A 394 30.38 -5.23 -10.12
N SER A 395 30.05 -6.47 -9.77
CA SER A 395 28.71 -6.85 -9.33
C SER A 395 28.59 -6.60 -7.83
N HIS A 396 27.56 -5.88 -7.42
CA HIS A 396 27.37 -5.50 -6.02
C HIS A 396 25.92 -5.16 -5.73
N ARG A 397 25.60 -5.05 -4.44
CA ARG A 397 24.32 -4.55 -3.99
C ARG A 397 24.43 -3.08 -3.64
N TRP A 398 23.39 -2.30 -3.98
CA TRP A 398 23.18 -1.01 -3.34
C TRP A 398 22.78 -1.18 -1.87
N GLU A 399 23.64 -0.71 -0.96
CA GLU A 399 23.39 -0.79 0.49
C GLU A 399 22.19 0.07 0.91
N VAL A 400 22.06 1.27 0.34
CA VAL A 400 20.92 2.17 0.54
C VAL A 400 20.47 2.79 -0.79
N PRO A 401 19.24 3.31 -0.91
CA PRO A 401 18.74 3.86 -2.18
C PRO A 401 19.55 5.03 -2.75
N ALA A 402 20.31 5.75 -1.93
CA ALA A 402 21.05 6.94 -2.35
C ALA A 402 22.50 6.66 -2.80
N GLN A 403 23.12 5.59 -2.31
CA GLN A 403 24.51 5.26 -2.60
C GLN A 403 24.78 3.76 -2.39
N PRO A 404 25.68 3.15 -3.18
CA PRO A 404 25.92 1.72 -3.10
C PRO A 404 26.81 1.30 -1.94
N ASP A 405 27.78 2.13 -1.56
CA ASP A 405 28.83 1.82 -0.58
C ASP A 405 28.81 2.89 0.52
N VAL A 406 28.15 2.58 1.65
CA VAL A 406 28.02 3.50 2.79
C VAL A 406 29.27 3.47 3.63
N ASP A 407 29.83 2.27 3.82
CA ASP A 407 30.92 2.03 4.75
C ASP A 407 32.31 1.97 4.12
N GLY A 408 32.40 1.99 2.78
CA GLY A 408 33.66 1.96 2.04
C GLY A 408 34.22 0.55 1.87
N GLU A 409 33.51 -0.47 2.35
CA GLU A 409 33.96 -1.86 2.26
C GLU A 409 33.93 -2.36 0.81
N GLN A 410 33.06 -1.82 -0.04
CA GLN A 410 33.05 -2.18 -1.46
C GLN A 410 34.26 -1.59 -2.18
N LEU A 411 34.54 -0.29 -2.03
CA LEU A 411 35.73 0.34 -2.60
C LEU A 411 37.02 -0.33 -2.09
N LYS A 412 37.09 -0.66 -0.80
CA LYS A 412 38.21 -1.39 -0.22
C LYS A 412 38.40 -2.76 -0.87
N ALA A 413 37.32 -3.51 -1.11
CA ALA A 413 37.39 -4.81 -1.80
C ALA A 413 37.84 -4.66 -3.27
N ILE A 414 37.36 -3.64 -3.98
CA ILE A 414 37.77 -3.34 -5.36
C ILE A 414 39.27 -3.03 -5.39
N LYS A 415 39.77 -2.17 -4.49
CA LYS A 415 41.20 -1.84 -4.41
C LYS A 415 42.06 -3.07 -4.16
N ALA A 416 41.69 -3.90 -3.18
CA ALA A 416 42.42 -5.14 -2.90
C ALA A 416 42.47 -6.08 -4.11
N TYR A 417 41.39 -6.17 -4.89
CA TYR A 417 41.39 -6.93 -6.14
C TYR A 417 42.34 -6.33 -7.19
N LEU A 418 42.34 -5.00 -7.36
CA LEU A 418 43.21 -4.29 -8.30
C LEU A 418 44.70 -4.35 -7.90
N GLU A 419 45.00 -4.45 -6.61
CA GLU A 419 46.36 -4.66 -6.10
C GLU A 419 46.86 -6.08 -6.37
N ALA A 420 45.97 -7.07 -6.30
CA ALA A 420 46.28 -8.46 -6.64
C ALA A 420 46.42 -8.69 -8.16
N HIS A 421 45.87 -7.80 -9.00
CA HIS A 421 45.90 -7.88 -10.46
C HIS A 421 46.41 -6.56 -11.08
N PRO A 422 47.68 -6.16 -10.82
CA PRO A 422 48.18 -4.83 -11.14
C PRO A 422 48.32 -4.57 -12.65
N GLU A 423 48.70 -5.59 -13.42
CA GLU A 423 48.97 -5.48 -14.86
C GLU A 423 47.78 -5.90 -15.74
N ASP A 424 46.88 -6.72 -15.20
CA ASP A 424 45.77 -7.32 -15.96
C ASP A 424 44.59 -6.36 -16.13
N ILE A 425 44.31 -5.51 -15.13
CA ILE A 425 43.13 -4.64 -15.13
C ILE A 425 43.51 -3.17 -15.26
N LYS A 426 43.04 -2.54 -16.35
CA LYS A 426 43.26 -1.12 -16.67
C LYS A 426 42.04 -0.26 -16.40
N TRP A 427 40.85 -0.86 -16.46
CA TRP A 427 39.58 -0.14 -16.42
C TRP A 427 38.62 -0.80 -15.43
N VAL A 428 37.89 0.01 -14.68
CA VAL A 428 36.86 -0.44 -13.76
C VAL A 428 35.51 0.10 -14.22
N TRP A 429 34.52 -0.78 -14.22
CA TRP A 429 33.11 -0.46 -14.39
C TRP A 429 32.37 -0.72 -13.08
N PHE A 430 31.80 0.35 -12.53
CA PHE A 430 31.00 0.33 -11.30
C PHE A 430 29.75 1.17 -11.57
N ASP A 431 28.56 0.55 -11.57
CA ASP A 431 27.32 1.15 -12.11
C ASP A 431 27.10 2.61 -11.68
N TYR A 432 27.28 2.92 -10.40
CA TYR A 432 27.06 4.21 -9.79
C TYR A 432 28.01 5.29 -10.32
N SER A 433 29.22 4.87 -10.66
CA SER A 433 30.32 5.72 -11.14
C SER A 433 30.48 5.70 -12.65
N SER A 434 29.85 4.73 -13.33
CA SER A 434 30.00 4.50 -14.77
C SER A 434 28.73 4.77 -15.58
N MET A 435 27.54 4.83 -14.96
CA MET A 435 26.27 5.14 -15.61
C MET A 435 25.60 6.37 -14.99
N PRO A 436 24.75 7.11 -15.73
CA PRO A 436 24.06 8.26 -15.15
C PRO A 436 23.12 7.84 -14.01
N GLN A 437 23.24 8.48 -12.84
CA GLN A 437 22.49 8.14 -11.62
C GLN A 437 21.58 9.27 -11.12
N GLY A 438 20.59 8.92 -10.29
CA GLY A 438 19.74 9.88 -9.58
C GLY A 438 18.50 10.36 -10.33
N ASP A 439 17.62 11.08 -9.63
CA ASP A 439 16.39 11.64 -10.20
C ASP A 439 16.65 12.96 -10.96
N ASP A 440 17.80 13.60 -10.69
CA ASP A 440 18.29 14.83 -11.33
C ASP A 440 18.83 14.63 -12.75
N ARG A 441 18.76 13.40 -13.28
CA ARG A 441 19.17 13.09 -14.67
C ARG A 441 18.37 13.91 -15.69
N THR A 442 19.11 14.55 -16.59
CA THR A 442 18.59 15.15 -17.81
C THR A 442 17.96 14.10 -18.73
N VAL A 443 17.15 14.54 -19.69
CA VAL A 443 16.54 13.64 -20.69
C VAL A 443 17.62 12.88 -21.49
N MET A 444 18.74 13.53 -21.79
CA MET A 444 19.88 12.90 -22.47
C MET A 444 20.55 11.82 -21.61
N GLU A 445 20.74 12.08 -20.31
CA GLU A 445 21.28 11.09 -19.38
C GLU A 445 20.34 9.89 -19.18
N LYS A 446 19.02 10.11 -19.16
CA LYS A 446 18.02 9.03 -19.14
C LYS A 446 18.10 8.17 -20.41
N ALA A 447 18.25 8.80 -21.56
CA ALA A 447 18.43 8.10 -22.84
C ALA A 447 19.75 7.30 -22.86
N GLU A 448 20.86 7.89 -22.40
CA GLU A 448 22.16 7.22 -22.32
C GLU A 448 22.10 6.03 -21.34
N PHE A 449 21.49 6.21 -20.17
CA PHE A 449 21.25 5.13 -19.21
C PHE A 449 20.45 3.97 -19.84
N GLN A 450 19.37 4.26 -20.57
CA GLN A 450 18.54 3.22 -21.20
C GLN A 450 19.30 2.45 -22.29
N LEU A 451 20.12 3.14 -23.08
CA LEU A 451 20.95 2.51 -24.11
C LEU A 451 22.05 1.63 -23.50
N MET A 452 22.70 2.10 -22.43
CA MET A 452 23.69 1.31 -21.68
C MET A 452 23.06 0.09 -21.02
N LEU A 453 21.87 0.24 -20.42
CA LEU A 453 21.13 -0.84 -19.77
C LEU A 453 20.79 -1.97 -20.75
N ALA A 454 20.44 -1.63 -21.99
CA ALA A 454 20.09 -2.62 -23.01
C ALA A 454 21.24 -3.57 -23.39
N ALA A 455 22.50 -3.15 -23.20
CA ALA A 455 23.69 -3.93 -23.54
C ALA A 455 24.41 -4.51 -22.30
N ILE A 456 23.90 -4.28 -21.08
CA ILE A 456 24.65 -4.61 -19.85
C ILE A 456 24.88 -6.11 -19.66
N ALA A 457 23.92 -6.95 -20.08
CA ALA A 457 24.04 -8.40 -19.97
C ALA A 457 25.23 -8.93 -20.81
N ASP A 458 25.44 -8.40 -22.01
CA ASP A 458 26.56 -8.78 -22.89
C ASP A 458 27.92 -8.47 -22.26
N LEU A 459 27.99 -7.40 -21.48
CA LEU A 459 29.22 -7.01 -20.78
C LEU A 459 29.55 -7.97 -19.63
N TYR A 460 28.58 -8.32 -18.79
CA TYR A 460 28.80 -9.32 -17.74
C TYR A 460 29.09 -10.73 -18.31
N LEU A 461 28.56 -11.04 -19.50
CA LEU A 461 28.87 -12.27 -20.23
C LEU A 461 30.28 -12.34 -20.80
N THR A 462 31.02 -11.24 -20.89
CA THR A 462 32.32 -11.21 -21.59
C THR A 462 33.47 -10.61 -20.78
N ALA A 463 33.21 -9.79 -19.76
CA ALA A 463 34.24 -9.14 -18.94
C ALA A 463 34.79 -9.98 -17.78
N ASN A 464 35.86 -9.53 -17.12
CA ASN A 464 36.18 -9.99 -15.77
C ASN A 464 35.19 -9.38 -14.77
N VAL A 465 34.69 -10.17 -13.82
CA VAL A 465 33.65 -9.75 -12.88
C VAL A 465 34.09 -9.98 -11.43
N LEU A 466 34.21 -8.92 -10.65
CA LEU A 466 34.33 -9.01 -9.20
C LEU A 466 32.93 -8.95 -8.58
N ILE A 467 32.50 -10.03 -7.96
CA ILE A 467 31.22 -10.13 -7.25
C ILE A 467 31.47 -9.80 -5.78
N LEU A 468 31.01 -8.63 -5.35
CA LEU A 468 31.00 -8.21 -3.96
C LEU A 468 29.74 -8.76 -3.30
N LEU A 469 29.92 -9.84 -2.54
CA LEU A 469 28.81 -10.61 -2.00
C LEU A 469 28.56 -10.24 -0.53
N ASP A 470 27.40 -9.68 -0.24
CA ASP A 470 26.86 -9.52 1.12
C ASP A 470 25.77 -10.58 1.42
N GLY A 471 25.35 -10.70 2.69
CA GLY A 471 24.36 -11.70 3.11
C GLY A 471 22.95 -11.53 2.50
N SER A 472 22.69 -10.43 1.78
CA SER A 472 21.41 -10.16 1.13
C SER A 472 21.48 -10.22 -0.40
N SER A 473 22.68 -10.29 -0.98
CA SER A 473 22.92 -10.18 -2.42
C SER A 473 22.24 -11.32 -3.18
N ALA A 474 22.25 -12.53 -2.62
CA ALA A 474 21.57 -13.70 -3.20
C ALA A 474 20.03 -13.67 -3.15
N SER A 475 19.42 -12.56 -2.70
CA SER A 475 17.97 -12.29 -2.74
C SER A 475 17.61 -11.10 -3.65
N ARG A 476 18.59 -10.52 -4.36
CA ARG A 476 18.43 -9.29 -5.14
C ARG A 476 18.56 -9.57 -6.63
N PHE A 477 17.74 -8.90 -7.43
CA PHE A 477 17.66 -9.11 -8.89
C PHE A 477 19.01 -8.90 -9.60
N TRP A 478 19.62 -7.72 -9.41
CA TRP A 478 20.86 -7.33 -10.10
C TRP A 478 22.04 -8.24 -9.74
N PRO A 479 22.41 -8.44 -8.45
CA PRO A 479 23.49 -9.36 -8.09
C PRO A 479 23.29 -10.79 -8.60
N LEU A 480 22.06 -11.31 -8.61
CA LEU A 480 21.77 -12.65 -9.14
C LEU A 480 21.96 -12.73 -10.65
N MET A 481 21.47 -11.73 -11.41
CA MET A 481 21.60 -11.69 -12.86
C MET A 481 23.06 -11.53 -13.29
N GLU A 482 23.78 -10.59 -12.68
CA GLU A 482 25.19 -10.30 -12.96
C GLU A 482 26.08 -11.50 -12.62
N ALA A 483 25.85 -12.14 -11.47
CA ALA A 483 26.51 -13.38 -11.09
C ALA A 483 26.24 -14.48 -12.12
N TRP A 484 24.97 -14.70 -12.49
CA TRP A 484 24.62 -15.70 -13.51
C TRP A 484 25.37 -15.47 -14.82
N CYS A 485 25.31 -14.26 -15.39
CA CYS A 485 26.02 -13.89 -16.62
C CYS A 485 27.53 -14.14 -16.51
N SER A 486 28.15 -13.78 -15.39
CA SER A 486 29.59 -13.98 -15.18
C SER A 486 30.00 -15.46 -15.07
N MET A 487 29.05 -16.34 -14.69
CA MET A 487 29.23 -17.78 -14.54
C MET A 487 28.90 -18.55 -15.82
N GLN A 488 28.46 -17.88 -16.89
CA GLN A 488 28.24 -18.51 -18.20
C GLN A 488 29.44 -18.31 -19.12
N THR A 489 29.64 -19.28 -20.00
CA THR A 489 30.50 -19.23 -21.17
C THR A 489 29.62 -19.09 -22.42
N VAL A 490 29.97 -18.13 -23.27
CA VAL A 490 29.36 -17.90 -24.58
C VAL A 490 29.98 -18.85 -25.61
N THR A 491 29.15 -19.52 -26.41
CA THR A 491 29.60 -20.43 -27.48
C THR A 491 28.75 -20.21 -28.73
N THR A 492 29.17 -20.81 -29.84
CA THR A 492 28.40 -20.78 -31.10
C THR A 492 27.03 -21.44 -30.99
N ASP A 493 26.84 -22.32 -30.00
CA ASP A 493 25.58 -23.03 -29.72
C ASP A 493 24.75 -22.34 -28.62
N GLY A 494 25.22 -21.22 -28.07
CA GLY A 494 24.56 -20.44 -27.04
C GLY A 494 25.33 -20.37 -25.72
N LEU A 495 24.61 -20.31 -24.60
CA LEU A 495 25.17 -20.22 -23.27
C LEU A 495 25.29 -21.61 -22.63
N ARG A 496 26.40 -21.81 -21.92
CA ARG A 496 26.56 -22.94 -21.00
C ARG A 496 27.28 -22.50 -19.73
N PRO A 497 27.19 -23.27 -18.64
CA PRO A 497 28.00 -23.01 -17.46
C PRO A 497 29.50 -23.01 -17.78
N ALA A 498 30.22 -22.08 -17.16
CA ALA A 498 31.67 -21.96 -17.31
C ALA A 498 32.40 -23.11 -16.59
N LYS A 499 33.41 -23.67 -17.25
CA LYS A 499 34.35 -24.60 -16.62
C LYS A 499 35.33 -23.84 -15.72
N GLU A 500 36.07 -24.56 -14.88
CA GLU A 500 36.97 -23.93 -13.91
C GLU A 500 38.05 -23.06 -14.56
N ASP A 501 38.60 -23.49 -15.69
CA ASP A 501 39.61 -22.81 -16.49
C ASP A 501 39.04 -21.66 -17.35
N GLU A 502 37.71 -21.54 -17.44
CA GLU A 502 36.99 -20.50 -18.18
C GLU A 502 36.34 -19.45 -17.25
N ARG A 503 36.53 -19.57 -15.92
CA ARG A 503 35.89 -18.67 -14.96
C ARG A 503 36.46 -17.26 -15.10
N ARG A 504 35.56 -16.30 -15.32
CA ARG A 504 35.86 -14.85 -15.39
C ARG A 504 35.41 -14.08 -14.15
N TYR A 505 34.93 -14.79 -13.13
CA TYR A 505 34.40 -14.17 -11.93
C TYR A 505 35.27 -14.44 -10.70
N THR A 506 35.31 -13.49 -9.78
CA THR A 506 35.88 -13.65 -8.44
C THR A 506 34.83 -13.23 -7.42
N ILE A 507 34.52 -14.11 -6.46
CA ILE A 507 33.62 -13.76 -5.37
C ILE A 507 34.44 -13.24 -4.21
N LYS A 508 34.11 -12.03 -3.75
CA LYS A 508 34.64 -11.46 -2.51
C LYS A 508 33.50 -11.24 -1.54
N CYS A 509 33.42 -12.09 -0.53
CA CYS A 509 32.50 -11.88 0.57
C CYS A 509 32.88 -10.61 1.36
N ILE A 510 31.89 -9.75 1.59
CA ILE A 510 32.00 -8.51 2.36
C ILE A 510 30.97 -8.51 3.49
N HIS A 511 31.12 -7.58 4.43
CA HIS A 511 30.24 -7.45 5.60
C HIS A 511 30.19 -8.76 6.40
N THR A 512 29.01 -9.38 6.49
CA THR A 512 28.76 -10.61 7.26
C THR A 512 28.73 -11.88 6.39
N ALA A 513 28.93 -11.77 5.08
CA ALA A 513 28.91 -12.92 4.18
C ALA A 513 30.15 -13.80 4.36
N THR A 514 30.00 -15.09 4.07
CA THR A 514 31.06 -16.09 4.18
C THR A 514 31.19 -16.92 2.90
N ASP A 515 32.41 -17.30 2.55
CA ASP A 515 32.67 -18.06 1.31
C ASP A 515 31.94 -19.41 1.31
N LYS A 516 31.90 -20.08 2.48
CA LYS A 516 31.33 -21.43 2.61
C LYS A 516 29.81 -21.46 2.46
N HIS A 517 29.09 -20.47 3.01
CA HIS A 517 27.63 -20.47 2.98
C HIS A 517 27.11 -19.62 1.83
N ASP A 518 27.52 -18.36 1.78
CA ASP A 518 26.99 -17.38 0.84
C ASP A 518 27.66 -17.52 -0.53
N GLY A 519 29.00 -17.64 -0.55
CA GLY A 519 29.77 -17.77 -1.80
C GLY A 519 29.39 -19.03 -2.58
N ALA A 520 29.52 -20.20 -1.95
CA ALA A 520 29.10 -21.47 -2.53
C ALA A 520 27.58 -21.49 -2.82
N GLY A 521 26.76 -20.95 -1.91
CA GLY A 521 25.31 -20.88 -2.09
C GLY A 521 24.88 -20.01 -3.28
N LEU A 522 25.61 -18.94 -3.61
CA LEU A 522 25.37 -18.15 -4.82
C LEU A 522 25.67 -18.98 -6.06
N VAL A 523 26.83 -19.64 -6.11
CA VAL A 523 27.24 -20.49 -7.25
C VAL A 523 26.21 -21.60 -7.48
N ASP A 524 25.83 -22.33 -6.44
CA ASP A 524 24.81 -23.39 -6.52
C ASP A 524 23.46 -22.86 -7.00
N LYS A 525 23.12 -21.62 -6.60
CA LYS A 525 21.85 -21.01 -6.97
C LYS A 525 21.76 -20.67 -8.44
N VAL A 526 22.82 -20.11 -9.05
CA VAL A 526 22.72 -19.51 -10.39
C VAL A 526 23.56 -20.19 -11.48
N SER A 527 24.73 -20.77 -11.17
CA SER A 527 25.74 -21.12 -12.18
C SER A 527 25.28 -22.09 -13.27
N THR A 528 24.42 -23.05 -12.93
CA THR A 528 23.95 -24.11 -13.83
C THR A 528 22.64 -23.78 -14.55
N LYS A 529 22.03 -22.64 -14.27
CA LYS A 529 20.71 -22.28 -14.83
C LYS A 529 20.83 -21.88 -16.29
N THR A 530 19.91 -22.39 -17.11
CA THR A 530 19.64 -21.87 -18.45
C THR A 530 19.02 -20.47 -18.39
N SER A 531 18.97 -19.76 -19.53
CA SER A 531 18.33 -18.44 -19.61
C SER A 531 16.87 -18.45 -19.15
N HIS A 532 16.13 -19.51 -19.49
CA HIS A 532 14.73 -19.69 -19.09
C HIS A 532 14.58 -19.96 -17.60
N GLU A 533 15.40 -20.86 -17.04
CA GLU A 533 15.36 -21.13 -15.59
C GLU A 533 15.79 -19.91 -14.78
N MET A 534 16.74 -19.11 -15.29
CA MET A 534 17.15 -17.87 -14.65
C MET A 534 16.05 -16.81 -14.72
N PHE A 535 15.34 -16.69 -15.84
CA PHE A 535 14.15 -15.86 -15.96
C PHE A 535 13.09 -16.23 -14.92
N ASP A 536 12.75 -17.52 -14.82
CA ASP A 536 11.74 -18.00 -13.87
C ASP A 536 12.19 -17.80 -12.42
N HIS A 537 13.48 -17.97 -12.14
CA HIS A 537 14.06 -17.69 -10.83
C HIS A 537 13.96 -16.21 -10.46
N LEU A 538 14.41 -15.32 -11.34
CA LEU A 538 14.44 -13.88 -11.10
C LEU A 538 13.04 -13.28 -11.00
N LYS A 539 12.04 -13.85 -11.70
CA LYS A 539 10.65 -13.40 -11.65
C LYS A 539 9.98 -13.58 -10.28
N LYS A 540 10.50 -14.46 -9.42
CA LYS A 540 9.90 -14.79 -8.12
C LYS A 540 9.73 -13.55 -7.21
N PRO A 541 8.71 -13.54 -6.34
CA PRO A 541 8.37 -12.38 -5.51
C PRO A 541 9.38 -12.09 -4.40
N ASP A 542 10.15 -13.08 -3.96
CA ASP A 542 11.22 -12.95 -2.96
C ASP A 542 12.54 -12.41 -3.55
N VAL A 543 12.63 -12.28 -4.88
CA VAL A 543 13.75 -11.63 -5.55
C VAL A 543 13.49 -10.12 -5.63
N ASN A 544 14.14 -9.39 -4.72
CA ASN A 544 13.97 -7.96 -4.52
C ASN A 544 14.73 -7.12 -5.55
N VAL A 545 14.19 -5.96 -5.92
CA VAL A 545 14.87 -4.97 -6.76
C VAL A 545 14.60 -3.57 -6.21
N THR A 546 15.58 -2.67 -6.30
CA THR A 546 15.43 -1.28 -5.84
C THR A 546 14.45 -0.50 -6.72
N ASN A 547 14.43 -0.79 -8.03
CA ASN A 547 13.51 -0.22 -9.01
C ASN A 547 12.77 -1.34 -9.76
N ALA A 548 11.45 -1.44 -9.56
CA ALA A 548 10.63 -2.48 -10.18
C ALA A 548 10.66 -2.44 -11.71
N LYS A 549 10.79 -1.26 -12.32
CA LYS A 549 10.82 -1.10 -13.78
C LYS A 549 12.05 -1.76 -14.41
N ASP A 550 13.18 -1.79 -13.69
CA ASP A 550 14.40 -2.43 -14.18
C ASP A 550 14.19 -3.94 -14.33
N LYS A 551 13.53 -4.57 -13.33
CA LYS A 551 13.18 -5.99 -13.36
C LYS A 551 12.23 -6.30 -14.53
N GLU A 552 11.23 -5.44 -14.77
CA GLU A 552 10.31 -5.59 -15.91
C GLU A 552 11.03 -5.45 -17.26
N ALA A 553 11.97 -4.51 -17.39
CA ALA A 553 12.72 -4.27 -18.61
C ALA A 553 13.75 -5.37 -18.91
N MET A 554 14.42 -5.91 -17.89
CA MET A 554 15.52 -6.86 -18.05
C MET A 554 15.06 -8.31 -18.15
N LEU A 555 13.91 -8.69 -17.60
CA LEU A 555 13.42 -10.07 -17.68
C LEU A 555 13.30 -10.58 -19.14
N PRO A 556 12.69 -9.83 -20.10
CA PRO A 556 12.67 -10.24 -21.50
C PRO A 556 14.07 -10.35 -22.14
N VAL A 557 15.02 -9.52 -21.72
CA VAL A 557 16.41 -9.58 -22.20
C VAL A 557 17.06 -10.89 -21.75
N ILE A 558 16.93 -11.23 -20.47
CA ILE A 558 17.49 -12.45 -19.86
C ILE A 558 16.92 -13.70 -20.53
N GLN A 559 15.60 -13.73 -20.76
CA GLN A 559 14.95 -14.86 -21.41
C GLN A 559 15.55 -15.15 -22.81
N LYS A 560 15.82 -14.10 -23.57
CA LYS A 560 16.34 -14.16 -24.95
C LYS A 560 17.86 -14.17 -25.06
N THR A 561 18.60 -14.06 -23.96
CA THR A 561 20.06 -13.93 -24.00
C THR A 561 20.72 -15.10 -24.73
N ASN A 562 20.25 -16.33 -24.56
CA ASN A 562 20.81 -17.49 -25.27
C ASN A 562 20.69 -17.36 -26.79
N GLU A 563 19.51 -16.97 -27.28
CA GLU A 563 19.24 -16.78 -28.72
C GLU A 563 20.04 -15.61 -29.28
N HIS A 564 20.15 -14.51 -28.52
CA HIS A 564 20.96 -13.34 -28.87
C HIS A 564 22.43 -13.71 -29.07
N VAL A 565 23.02 -14.52 -28.18
CA VAL A 565 24.40 -14.99 -28.30
C VAL A 565 24.61 -15.76 -29.61
N ILE A 566 23.72 -16.72 -29.92
CA ILE A 566 23.79 -17.51 -31.15
C ILE A 566 23.73 -16.60 -32.39
N GLU A 567 22.82 -15.63 -32.40
CA GLU A 567 22.66 -14.68 -33.49
C GLU A 567 23.90 -13.80 -33.67
N MET A 568 24.53 -13.36 -32.57
CA MET A 568 25.78 -12.58 -32.63
C MET A 568 26.93 -13.37 -33.26
N PHE A 569 27.07 -14.66 -32.95
CA PHE A 569 28.04 -15.52 -33.63
C PHE A 569 27.71 -15.73 -35.11
N ARG A 570 26.42 -15.84 -35.46
CA ARG A 570 25.98 -15.98 -36.85
C ARG A 570 26.35 -14.73 -37.68
N LYS A 571 26.06 -13.54 -37.16
CA LYS A 571 26.41 -12.25 -37.81
C LYS A 571 27.90 -12.09 -38.05
N GLN A 572 28.76 -12.60 -37.16
CA GLN A 572 30.21 -12.53 -37.34
C GLN A 572 30.74 -13.41 -38.49
N ARG A 573 30.02 -14.49 -38.83
CA ARG A 573 30.40 -15.40 -39.91
C ARG A 573 30.00 -14.87 -41.29
N GLU A 574 29.06 -13.93 -41.36
CA GLU A 574 28.64 -13.31 -42.62
C GLU A 574 29.64 -12.21 -43.05
N PRO A 575 30.14 -12.22 -44.30
CA PRO A 575 31.04 -11.17 -44.77
C PRO A 575 30.31 -9.82 -44.78
N ARG A 576 30.92 -8.78 -44.18
CA ARG A 576 30.38 -7.41 -44.21
C ARG A 576 30.04 -7.01 -45.65
N PRO A 577 28.86 -6.43 -45.92
CA PRO A 577 28.49 -6.02 -47.27
C PRO A 577 29.51 -5.01 -47.83
N ALA A 578 29.86 -5.16 -49.11
CA ALA A 578 30.93 -4.39 -49.78
C ALA A 578 30.74 -2.85 -49.74
N SER A 579 29.55 -2.37 -49.38
CA SER A 579 29.22 -0.96 -49.20
C SER A 579 29.80 -0.33 -47.93
N VAL A 580 30.35 -1.11 -46.99
CA VAL A 580 30.84 -0.63 -45.67
C VAL A 580 32.37 -0.81 -45.52
N GLN A 581 33.07 -1.34 -46.52
CA GLN A 581 34.53 -1.41 -46.49
C GLN A 581 35.14 0.00 -46.63
N THR A 582 35.89 0.43 -45.63
CA THR A 582 36.59 1.71 -45.68
C THR A 582 37.76 1.64 -46.67
N LEU A 583 38.12 2.78 -47.27
CA LEU A 583 39.19 2.87 -48.27
C LEU A 583 40.53 2.31 -47.76
N ALA A 584 40.76 2.32 -46.43
CA ALA A 584 41.94 1.77 -45.78
C ALA A 584 42.02 0.23 -45.89
N GLU A 585 40.89 -0.47 -45.74
CA GLU A 585 40.84 -1.95 -45.86
C GLU A 585 41.02 -2.42 -47.32
N LYS A 586 40.69 -1.57 -48.31
CA LYS A 586 40.95 -1.84 -49.73
C LYS A 586 42.42 -1.68 -50.13
N ILE A 587 43.22 -0.93 -49.36
CA ILE A 587 44.64 -0.71 -49.66
C ILE A 587 45.49 -1.89 -49.17
N ASP A 588 45.14 -2.49 -48.02
CA ASP A 588 45.84 -3.67 -47.48
C ASP A 588 45.58 -4.97 -48.27
N SER A 589 44.49 -5.04 -49.06
CA SER A 589 44.19 -6.22 -49.88
C SER A 589 44.95 -6.25 -51.22
N TRP A 590 45.75 -5.23 -51.53
CA TRP A 590 46.62 -5.22 -52.71
C TRP A 590 48.01 -5.73 -52.32
N THR A 591 48.12 -7.04 -52.20
CA THR A 591 49.43 -7.69 -52.20
C THR A 591 50.11 -7.44 -53.54
N TRP A 592 51.25 -6.74 -53.47
CA TRP A 592 52.20 -6.52 -54.55
C TRP A 592 52.58 -7.85 -55.21
N VAL A 593 52.19 -8.05 -56.48
CA VAL A 593 52.75 -9.11 -57.32
C VAL A 593 54.00 -8.54 -57.99
N PRO A 594 55.21 -9.08 -57.75
CA PRO A 594 56.39 -8.65 -58.49
C PRO A 594 56.26 -9.11 -59.94
N TYR A 595 56.27 -8.16 -60.87
CA TYR A 595 56.37 -8.42 -62.30
C TYR A 595 57.66 -9.20 -62.58
N GLY A 596 57.50 -10.41 -63.11
CA GLY A 596 58.60 -11.28 -63.50
C GLY A 596 59.49 -10.69 -64.60
N MET A 597 60.74 -11.16 -64.61
CA MET A 597 61.65 -11.06 -65.73
C MET A 597 60.93 -11.45 -67.02
N ARG A 598 61.00 -10.56 -68.01
CA ARG A 598 60.81 -10.90 -69.42
C ARG A 598 62.17 -11.23 -70.01
N GLU A 599 62.19 -12.23 -70.89
CA GLU A 599 63.18 -12.32 -71.97
C GLU A 599 63.23 -11.03 -72.79
#